data_AF-A0A8C7WCH6-F1
#
_entry.id   AF-A0A8C7WCH6-F1
#
_cell.length_a   1.000
_cell.length_b   1.000
_cell.length_c   1.000
_cell.angle_alpha   90.00
_cell.angle_beta   90.00
_cell.angle_gamma   90.00
#
_symmetry.space_group_name_H-M   'P 1'
#
loop_
_entity.id
_entity.type
_entity.pdbx_description
1 polymer ?
#
loop_
_entity_poly.entity_id
_entity_poly.type
_entity_poly.pdbx_seq_one_letter_code
_entity_poly.pdbx_strand_id
1 'polypeptide(L)'
;MASRGGFPATQMNPSVNPMNAGHAGVGMRMPGIQQNSGFRAMNATPQYRQHPGMPSNRGIPMGPIGGPGPSYGGGNMPLRIGMGQSAMDASRKRFLQQQPQGGLGGPRRGKRRRMADKVLPQRIRDLVPESEAYMDLLAFERKLDQTIARKRMEIQEAIKKPITQKRKLRIYISNTYTPGKPEGEEAEKVSSWELRVEGKLLEDPGKQKRKFSSFFKSLVIELDKELYGPDNHLVEWHRMPTTQETDGFQVKRPGDVSVKCTLLLMLDHQPPQYKLDPRLARLLGVHTQTRASIMQALWLYIKNNKLQDSHEKEYINCNRYFRQILGCTRMRFSEIPMKLAGLLQHPDPIIINHMISVDPNDQKKTACYDIDVEVDDPLKAQMNSFLSSTTNQQEIAALEMKIHETIESINQLKTQRDFMLSFSNNPQDFIQDWLKSQSRDLKLMTDVAGNPEEERRTEFYQAPWVPEAVGRYVYSKVQQRRQELEQVLGIRLT
;
A
#
# COMPACT_ATOMS: atom_id res chain seq x y z
N MET A 1 -12.78 -47.50 51.23
CA MET A 1 -13.99 -47.73 50.42
C MET A 1 -13.60 -47.62 48.95
N ALA A 2 -14.05 -48.60 48.16
CA ALA A 2 -13.75 -48.84 46.74
C ALA A 2 -14.27 -47.69 45.81
N SER A 3 -14.03 -47.57 44.49
CA SER A 3 -13.72 -48.53 43.42
C SER A 3 -13.51 -47.78 42.06
N ARG A 4 -12.69 -48.34 41.16
CA ARG A 4 -12.74 -48.36 39.65
C ARG A 4 -12.73 -47.03 38.85
N GLY A 5 -12.16 -46.88 37.65
CA GLY A 5 -11.52 -47.71 36.62
C GLY A 5 -11.33 -46.82 35.36
N GLY A 6 -10.22 -46.89 34.61
CA GLY A 6 -10.15 -47.52 33.27
C GLY A 6 -9.54 -46.60 32.19
N PHE A 7 -8.52 -47.09 31.46
CA PHE A 7 -7.82 -46.46 30.30
C PHE A 7 -8.57 -46.69 28.96
N PRO A 8 -8.14 -46.12 27.80
CA PRO A 8 -7.06 -46.75 27.01
C PRO A 8 -6.02 -45.77 26.40
N ALA A 9 -4.81 -46.30 26.24
CA ALA A 9 -3.67 -45.73 25.53
C ALA A 9 -3.70 -46.08 24.02
N THR A 10 -3.10 -45.23 23.19
CA THR A 10 -2.96 -45.42 21.74
C THR A 10 -1.61 -46.03 21.38
N GLN A 11 -1.62 -47.03 20.50
CA GLN A 11 -0.48 -47.86 20.11
C GLN A 11 0.55 -47.13 19.23
N MET A 12 1.83 -47.37 19.50
CA MET A 12 2.97 -47.09 18.62
C MET A 12 3.15 -48.23 17.60
N ASN A 13 3.45 -47.87 16.36
CA ASN A 13 3.76 -48.80 15.27
C ASN A 13 5.20 -48.51 14.77
N PRO A 14 6.17 -49.46 14.86
CA PRO A 14 7.49 -49.28 14.31
C PRO A 14 7.74 -50.26 13.16
N SER A 15 7.80 -49.77 11.93
CA SER A 15 8.33 -50.50 10.77
C SER A 15 8.56 -49.48 9.66
N VAL A 16 9.81 -49.24 9.25
CA VAL A 16 10.37 -49.44 7.89
C VAL A 16 11.84 -48.98 7.91
N ASN A 17 12.74 -49.86 7.45
CA ASN A 17 14.18 -49.64 7.20
C ASN A 17 14.47 -48.47 6.24
N PRO A 18 15.74 -48.01 6.20
CA PRO A 18 16.43 -48.05 4.91
C PRO A 18 17.86 -48.60 4.98
N MET A 19 18.19 -49.48 4.02
CA MET A 19 19.55 -49.89 3.69
C MET A 19 20.17 -48.94 2.66
N ASN A 20 21.32 -48.38 3.04
CA ASN A 20 22.64 -48.43 2.39
C ASN A 20 22.93 -47.92 0.95
N ALA A 21 24.17 -47.42 0.83
CA ALA A 21 25.01 -47.08 -0.33
C ALA A 21 24.70 -45.74 -1.03
N GLY A 22 25.59 -44.76 -1.18
CA GLY A 22 27.06 -44.70 -1.00
C GLY A 22 27.71 -44.20 -2.30
N HIS A 23 28.35 -43.02 -2.29
CA HIS A 23 29.67 -42.79 -2.93
C HIS A 23 30.12 -41.31 -2.92
N ALA A 24 31.43 -41.17 -2.65
CA ALA A 24 32.41 -40.18 -3.15
C ALA A 24 31.94 -38.71 -3.33
N GLY A 25 32.56 -37.71 -2.71
CA GLY A 25 34.00 -37.46 -2.70
C GLY A 25 34.28 -36.14 -3.44
N VAL A 26 35.40 -35.51 -3.12
CA VAL A 26 36.00 -34.32 -3.75
C VAL A 26 35.54 -32.97 -3.18
N GLY A 27 36.32 -32.52 -2.19
CA GLY A 27 36.44 -31.11 -1.86
C GLY A 27 37.11 -30.35 -3.00
N MET A 28 36.58 -29.16 -3.29
CA MET A 28 37.24 -28.15 -4.11
C MET A 28 37.33 -26.85 -3.33
N ARG A 29 38.59 -26.52 -3.06
CA ARG A 29 39.15 -25.30 -2.48
C ARG A 29 39.04 -24.21 -3.54
N MET A 30 38.53 -23.04 -3.19
CA MET A 30 38.67 -21.83 -4.02
C MET A 30 39.40 -20.73 -3.24
N PRO A 31 40.23 -19.91 -3.93
CA PRO A 31 41.34 -19.18 -3.34
C PRO A 31 40.96 -17.80 -2.78
N GLY A 32 41.80 -17.36 -1.85
CA GLY A 32 41.65 -16.13 -1.09
C GLY A 32 41.76 -14.84 -1.92
N ILE A 33 41.02 -13.84 -1.44
CA ILE A 33 41.23 -12.43 -1.75
C ILE A 33 41.95 -11.82 -0.55
N GLN A 34 43.14 -11.29 -0.83
CA GLN A 34 43.92 -10.44 0.06
C GLN A 34 43.10 -9.22 0.46
N GLN A 35 43.04 -8.92 1.75
CA GLN A 35 42.89 -7.54 2.20
C GLN A 35 43.85 -7.22 3.33
N ASN A 36 44.52 -6.10 3.08
CA ASN A 36 45.70 -5.53 3.67
C ASN A 36 45.51 -5.21 5.17
N SER A 37 46.43 -5.69 6.01
CA SER A 37 46.63 -5.21 7.37
C SER A 37 47.49 -3.93 7.34
N GLY A 38 46.96 -2.85 7.90
CA GLY A 38 47.65 -1.56 8.04
C GLY A 38 47.22 -0.84 9.31
N PHE A 39 47.74 -1.29 10.45
CA PHE A 39 47.71 -0.54 11.70
C PHE A 39 48.62 0.69 11.57
N ARG A 40 48.07 1.89 11.78
CA ARG A 40 48.86 3.02 12.31
C ARG A 40 47.95 3.91 13.17
N ALA A 41 48.24 3.89 14.47
CA ALA A 41 47.68 4.78 15.46
C ALA A 41 48.26 6.18 15.30
N MET A 42 47.41 7.21 15.41
CA MET A 42 47.81 8.53 15.89
C MET A 42 46.69 9.18 16.69
N ASN A 43 47.02 9.48 17.94
CA ASN A 43 46.34 10.39 18.86
C ASN A 43 46.17 11.78 18.22
N ALA A 44 44.98 12.38 18.37
CA ALA A 44 44.82 13.82 18.59
C ALA A 44 43.36 14.17 18.90
N THR A 45 43.08 14.42 20.18
CA THR A 45 41.97 15.25 20.66
C THR A 45 42.17 16.72 20.26
N PRO A 46 41.12 17.47 19.90
CA PRO A 46 41.12 18.91 20.09
C PRO A 46 40.10 19.33 21.16
N GLN A 47 40.64 20.10 22.11
CA GLN A 47 40.01 20.73 23.25
C GLN A 47 39.00 21.81 22.83
N TYR A 48 37.86 21.85 23.52
CA TYR A 48 36.98 23.01 23.56
C TYR A 48 37.65 24.14 24.35
N ARG A 49 37.89 25.30 23.70
CA ARG A 49 38.19 26.57 24.38
C ARG A 49 36.90 27.37 24.56
N GLN A 50 36.58 27.70 25.80
CA GLN A 50 35.64 28.76 26.18
C GLN A 50 36.40 30.08 26.41
N HIS A 51 35.66 31.20 26.29
CA HIS A 51 35.75 32.50 27.00
C HIS A 51 35.38 33.66 26.04
N PRO A 52 34.96 34.86 26.51
CA PRO A 52 33.70 35.18 27.21
C PRO A 52 33.01 36.47 26.64
N GLY A 53 31.80 36.83 27.09
CA GLY A 53 31.31 38.22 27.00
C GLY A 53 29.82 38.45 26.68
N MET A 54 29.05 38.92 27.68
CA MET A 54 27.72 39.58 27.58
C MET A 54 27.87 41.11 27.31
N PRO A 55 26.84 41.97 27.10
CA PRO A 55 25.43 41.85 27.52
C PRO A 55 24.33 42.32 26.53
N SER A 56 23.08 42.11 26.95
CA SER A 56 21.82 42.52 26.30
C SER A 56 21.27 43.81 26.93
N ASN A 57 20.73 44.75 26.13
CA ASN A 57 19.85 45.81 26.61
C ASN A 57 18.76 46.19 25.58
N ARG A 58 17.51 46.23 26.09
CA ARG A 58 16.29 47.00 25.72
C ARG A 58 15.95 47.35 24.26
N GLY A 59 14.70 47.03 23.90
CA GLY A 59 13.91 47.76 22.89
C GLY A 59 12.47 47.24 22.78
N ILE A 60 11.50 48.03 23.24
CA ILE A 60 10.04 47.86 23.06
C ILE A 60 9.61 48.44 21.69
N PRO A 61 8.54 47.94 21.04
CA PRO A 61 7.47 48.86 20.62
C PRO A 61 6.06 48.27 20.88
N MET A 62 5.18 48.93 21.64
CA MET A 62 4.19 49.94 21.21
C MET A 62 3.21 49.44 20.14
N GLY A 63 1.97 49.17 20.56
CA GLY A 63 0.78 49.15 19.69
C GLY A 63 -0.03 50.45 19.89
N PRO A 64 -0.98 50.77 18.99
CA PRO A 64 -1.92 51.86 19.25
C PRO A 64 -3.33 51.35 19.58
N ILE A 65 -3.94 52.05 20.55
CA ILE A 65 -5.35 52.03 20.93
C ILE A 65 -6.08 53.13 20.13
N GLY A 66 -7.32 52.88 19.71
CA GLY A 66 -8.25 53.91 19.24
C GLY A 66 -9.68 53.36 19.13
N GLY A 67 -10.61 53.93 19.90
CA GLY A 67 -11.96 53.44 20.20
C GLY A 67 -13.09 53.78 19.21
N PRO A 68 -14.38 53.78 19.66
CA PRO A 68 -15.51 53.20 18.93
C PRO A 68 -16.51 54.21 18.30
N GLY A 69 -17.33 53.74 17.34
CA GLY A 69 -18.53 54.46 16.85
C GLY A 69 -19.34 53.71 15.77
N PRO A 70 -20.65 54.00 15.58
CA PRO A 70 -21.67 53.02 15.21
C PRO A 70 -22.13 53.07 13.74
N SER A 71 -22.72 51.97 13.24
CA SER A 71 -23.27 51.86 11.87
C SER A 71 -24.80 51.84 11.86
N TYR A 72 -25.39 52.79 11.12
CA TYR A 72 -26.79 52.82 10.69
C TYR A 72 -26.97 52.16 9.31
N GLY A 73 -28.13 51.51 9.10
CA GLY A 73 -28.95 51.70 7.89
C GLY A 73 -28.72 50.82 6.65
N GLY A 74 -29.56 49.77 6.51
CA GLY A 74 -30.59 49.62 5.46
C GLY A 74 -30.22 49.31 4.00
N GLY A 75 -30.97 48.37 3.39
CA GLY A 75 -31.32 48.46 1.95
C GLY A 75 -31.40 47.17 1.13
N ASN A 76 -32.63 46.82 0.72
CA ASN A 76 -33.13 45.75 -0.15
C ASN A 76 -32.39 45.34 -1.46
N MET A 77 -32.57 44.03 -1.79
CA MET A 77 -32.70 43.26 -3.07
C MET A 77 -33.16 44.02 -4.36
N PRO A 78 -33.06 43.49 -5.63
CA PRO A 78 -33.35 42.08 -6.03
C PRO A 78 -32.69 41.43 -7.32
N LEU A 79 -32.92 40.11 -7.44
CA LEU A 79 -33.17 39.26 -8.66
C LEU A 79 -32.10 39.05 -9.78
N ARG A 80 -31.69 37.78 -10.02
CA ARG A 80 -32.03 37.01 -11.25
C ARG A 80 -31.65 35.51 -11.23
N ILE A 81 -32.41 34.78 -12.04
CA ILE A 81 -32.62 33.33 -12.24
C ILE A 81 -31.61 32.70 -13.21
N GLY A 82 -31.29 31.39 -13.06
CA GLY A 82 -30.93 30.55 -14.23
C GLY A 82 -30.11 29.27 -14.02
N MET A 83 -30.81 28.12 -13.96
CA MET A 83 -30.48 26.77 -14.48
C MET A 83 -29.20 25.98 -14.10
N GLY A 84 -29.43 24.69 -13.82
CA GLY A 84 -28.65 23.59 -14.43
C GLY A 84 -27.86 22.69 -13.49
N GLN A 85 -28.51 21.64 -12.98
CA GLN A 85 -27.84 20.53 -12.27
C GLN A 85 -26.91 19.76 -13.23
N SER A 86 -25.70 19.44 -12.76
CA SER A 86 -24.90 18.33 -13.28
C SER A 86 -24.48 17.48 -12.08
N ALA A 87 -25.10 16.31 -11.97
CA ALA A 87 -24.74 15.28 -11.01
C ALA A 87 -23.40 14.66 -11.44
N MET A 88 -22.37 14.84 -10.62
CA MET A 88 -21.14 14.06 -10.70
C MET A 88 -20.96 13.22 -9.43
N ASP A 89 -20.80 11.92 -9.68
CA ASP A 89 -20.29 10.82 -8.86
C ASP A 89 -19.83 11.11 -7.42
N ALA A 90 -20.58 10.54 -6.47
CA ALA A 90 -20.30 10.48 -5.04
C ALA A 90 -19.38 9.29 -4.66
N SER A 91 -18.23 9.11 -5.31
CA SER A 91 -17.32 7.99 -4.98
C SER A 91 -15.82 8.31 -4.93
N ARG A 92 -15.41 9.58 -4.90
CA ARG A 92 -14.02 9.95 -4.61
C ARG A 92 -13.92 11.22 -3.78
N LYS A 93 -14.05 11.06 -2.46
CA LYS A 93 -13.40 11.90 -1.43
C LYS A 93 -13.78 11.38 -0.05
N ARG A 94 -12.96 10.49 0.49
CA ARG A 94 -12.92 10.23 1.93
C ARG A 94 -11.46 10.21 2.34
N PHE A 95 -10.91 11.40 2.59
CA PHE A 95 -9.80 11.67 3.51
C PHE A 95 -9.54 13.17 3.48
N LEU A 96 -10.19 13.87 4.42
CA LEU A 96 -9.86 15.15 5.07
C LEU A 96 -11.16 15.89 5.35
N GLN A 97 -11.73 15.65 6.53
CA GLN A 97 -12.64 16.60 7.15
C GLN A 97 -12.20 16.72 8.61
N GLN A 98 -11.55 17.85 8.92
CA GLN A 98 -11.43 18.34 10.29
C GLN A 98 -12.78 18.91 10.68
N GLN A 99 -13.37 18.40 11.76
CA GLN A 99 -14.45 19.08 12.48
C GLN A 99 -13.88 19.60 13.81
N PRO A 100 -14.19 20.84 14.22
CA PRO A 100 -13.87 21.34 15.54
C PRO A 100 -14.98 20.90 16.51
N GLN A 101 -14.63 20.11 17.52
CA GLN A 101 -15.54 19.80 18.61
C GLN A 101 -14.86 20.18 19.92
N GLY A 102 -15.36 21.24 20.54
CA GLY A 102 -15.06 21.59 21.92
C GLY A 102 -15.78 20.64 22.88
N GLY A 103 -15.13 20.37 24.02
CA GLY A 103 -15.75 19.68 25.15
C GLY A 103 -14.89 18.58 25.77
N LEU A 104 -14.20 18.93 26.85
CA LEU A 104 -13.93 18.13 28.06
C LEU A 104 -13.04 16.86 27.94
N GLY A 105 -11.81 17.02 28.43
CA GLY A 105 -11.04 16.04 29.22
C GLY A 105 -11.17 14.55 28.86
N GLY A 106 -10.50 14.12 27.80
CA GLY A 106 -10.15 12.71 27.56
C GLY A 106 -8.62 12.52 27.60
N PRO A 107 -8.10 11.34 28.02
CA PRO A 107 -6.67 11.16 28.28
C PRO A 107 -5.86 11.35 27.00
N ARG A 108 -4.77 12.10 27.14
CA ARG A 108 -3.77 12.38 26.08
C ARG A 108 -3.49 11.12 25.27
N ARG A 109 -3.70 11.18 23.95
CA ARG A 109 -3.23 10.18 22.99
C ARG A 109 -1.81 9.74 23.36
N GLY A 110 -1.67 8.51 23.82
CA GLY A 110 -0.41 7.96 24.31
C GLY A 110 0.70 8.13 23.27
N LYS A 111 1.89 8.53 23.72
CA LYS A 111 3.10 8.49 22.88
C LYS A 111 3.16 7.14 22.17
N ARG A 112 3.40 7.17 20.86
CA ARG A 112 3.60 5.97 20.04
C ARG A 112 4.70 5.14 20.72
N ARG A 113 4.30 3.97 21.25
CA ARG A 113 5.17 3.10 22.08
C ARG A 113 6.38 2.67 21.26
N ARG A 114 7.56 2.72 21.87
CA ARG A 114 8.83 2.50 21.19
C ARG A 114 9.29 1.08 21.45
N MET A 115 10.04 0.53 20.51
CA MET A 115 10.64 -0.80 20.66
C MET A 115 11.55 -0.91 21.90
N ALA A 116 12.17 0.20 22.31
CA ALA A 116 12.96 0.28 23.55
C ALA A 116 12.15 -0.04 24.82
N ASP A 117 10.83 0.20 24.79
CA ASP A 117 9.92 -0.03 25.93
C ASP A 117 9.58 -1.51 26.11
N LYS A 118 9.93 -2.37 25.13
CA LYS A 118 9.81 -3.84 25.20
C LYS A 118 11.11 -4.52 25.67
N VAL A 119 12.23 -3.80 25.79
CA VAL A 119 13.54 -4.41 26.09
C VAL A 119 13.82 -4.38 27.59
N LEU A 120 14.19 -5.53 28.17
CA LEU A 120 14.59 -5.61 29.57
C LEU A 120 15.97 -4.95 29.79
N PRO A 121 16.12 -4.04 30.78
CA PRO A 121 17.41 -3.48 31.15
C PRO A 121 18.44 -4.55 31.51
N GLN A 122 19.71 -4.33 31.15
CA GLN A 122 20.79 -5.31 31.40
C GLN A 122 20.86 -5.75 32.87
N ARG A 123 20.72 -4.80 33.80
CA ARG A 123 20.74 -5.08 35.24
C ARG A 123 19.63 -6.03 35.73
N ILE A 124 18.52 -6.14 34.98
CA ILE A 124 17.47 -7.13 35.26
C ILE A 124 17.85 -8.47 34.60
N ARG A 125 18.42 -8.41 33.39
CA ARG A 125 18.83 -9.61 32.66
C ARG A 125 19.90 -10.42 33.39
N ASP A 126 20.86 -9.73 34.02
CA ASP A 126 21.91 -10.38 34.79
C ASP A 126 21.40 -11.10 36.06
N LEU A 127 20.16 -10.79 36.50
CA LEU A 127 19.54 -11.38 37.70
C LEU A 127 18.66 -12.59 37.39
N VAL A 128 18.16 -12.72 36.15
CA VAL A 128 17.16 -13.72 35.77
C VAL A 128 17.59 -14.40 34.46
N PRO A 129 18.01 -15.67 34.48
CA PRO A 129 18.54 -16.36 33.30
C PRO A 129 17.48 -16.52 32.19
N GLU A 130 16.20 -16.66 32.53
CA GLU A 130 15.10 -16.78 31.57
C GLU A 130 14.88 -15.49 30.76
N SER A 131 15.50 -14.37 31.17
CA SER A 131 15.44 -13.12 30.42
C SER A 131 16.09 -13.22 29.04
N GLU A 132 17.05 -14.13 28.84
CA GLU A 132 17.64 -14.39 27.52
C GLU A 132 16.61 -14.99 26.55
N ALA A 133 15.81 -15.96 27.01
CA ALA A 133 14.75 -16.56 26.20
C ALA A 133 13.71 -15.51 25.76
N TYR A 134 13.37 -14.56 26.64
CA TYR A 134 12.49 -13.44 26.28
C TYR A 134 13.11 -12.53 25.19
N MET A 135 14.40 -12.24 25.29
CA MET A 135 15.12 -11.45 24.28
C MET A 135 15.19 -12.16 22.92
N ASP A 136 15.36 -13.48 22.93
CA ASP A 136 15.31 -14.31 21.72
C ASP A 136 13.92 -14.31 21.08
N LEU A 137 12.86 -14.39 21.88
CA LEU A 137 11.48 -14.23 21.39
C LEU A 137 11.27 -12.86 20.73
N LEU A 138 11.76 -11.76 21.31
CA LEU A 138 11.71 -10.44 20.69
C LEU A 138 12.53 -10.35 19.39
N ALA A 139 13.65 -11.06 19.30
CA ALA A 139 14.46 -11.13 18.08
C ALA A 139 13.74 -11.94 16.98
N PHE A 140 13.08 -13.03 17.36
CA PHE A 140 12.27 -13.85 16.48
C PHE A 140 11.03 -13.09 15.98
N GLU A 141 10.28 -12.43 16.88
CA GLU A 141 9.14 -11.56 16.55
C GLU A 141 9.53 -10.52 15.49
N ARG A 142 10.64 -9.80 15.70
CA ARG A 142 11.16 -8.84 14.71
C ARG A 142 11.41 -9.45 13.33
N LYS A 143 12.01 -10.63 13.28
CA LYS A 143 12.30 -11.31 12.00
C LYS A 143 11.01 -11.77 11.33
N LEU A 144 10.06 -12.28 12.10
CA LEU A 144 8.75 -12.70 11.64
C LEU A 144 7.97 -11.51 11.06
N ASP A 145 7.87 -10.40 11.80
CA ASP A 145 7.19 -9.18 11.37
C ASP A 145 7.80 -8.59 10.10
N GLN A 146 9.13 -8.55 10.01
CA GLN A 146 9.82 -8.11 8.79
C GLN A 146 9.48 -9.01 7.59
N THR A 147 9.39 -10.32 7.81
CA THR A 147 9.05 -11.29 6.76
C THR A 147 7.60 -11.12 6.33
N ILE A 148 6.67 -10.97 7.27
CA ILE A 148 5.26 -10.72 7.00
C ILE A 148 5.08 -9.41 6.24
N ALA A 149 5.70 -8.32 6.69
CA ALA A 149 5.62 -7.00 6.04
C ALA A 149 6.15 -7.06 4.61
N ARG A 150 7.31 -7.71 4.40
CA ARG A 150 7.89 -7.91 3.07
C ARG A 150 6.97 -8.73 2.17
N LYS A 151 6.48 -9.88 2.65
CA LYS A 151 5.56 -10.74 1.89
C LYS A 151 4.25 -10.03 1.56
N ARG A 152 3.73 -9.22 2.47
CA ARG A 152 2.55 -8.38 2.25
C ARG A 152 2.79 -7.36 1.13
N MET A 153 3.97 -6.73 1.08
CA MET A 153 4.35 -5.83 -0.03
C MET A 153 4.53 -6.58 -1.35
N GLU A 154 5.19 -7.74 -1.35
CA GLU A 154 5.34 -8.60 -2.54
C GLU A 154 3.98 -9.02 -3.11
N ILE A 155 3.05 -9.43 -2.25
CA ILE A 155 1.67 -9.78 -2.62
C ILE A 155 0.94 -8.54 -3.18
N GLN A 156 1.07 -7.39 -2.51
CA GLN A 156 0.45 -6.14 -2.98
C GLN A 156 0.99 -5.69 -4.35
N GLU A 157 2.27 -5.91 -4.62
CA GLU A 157 2.86 -5.66 -5.94
C GLU A 157 2.39 -6.67 -6.98
N ALA A 158 2.35 -7.96 -6.62
CA ALA A 158 1.90 -9.03 -7.50
C ALA A 158 0.44 -8.84 -7.95
N ILE A 159 -0.47 -8.44 -7.04
CA ILE A 159 -1.88 -8.19 -7.38
C ILE A 159 -2.07 -7.04 -8.38
N LYS A 160 -1.12 -6.08 -8.47
CA LYS A 160 -1.20 -4.99 -9.47
C LYS A 160 -1.09 -5.52 -10.89
N LYS A 161 -0.47 -6.68 -11.09
CA LYS A 161 -0.40 -7.35 -12.38
C LYS A 161 -1.65 -8.25 -12.51
N PRO A 162 -2.41 -8.14 -13.62
CA PRO A 162 -3.50 -9.07 -13.89
C PRO A 162 -2.95 -10.50 -13.89
N ILE A 163 -3.45 -11.35 -13.00
CA ILE A 163 -3.15 -12.78 -12.98
C ILE A 163 -4.32 -13.45 -13.69
N THR A 164 -4.12 -13.78 -14.96
CA THR A 164 -5.11 -14.44 -15.80
C THR A 164 -4.67 -15.85 -16.16
N GLN A 165 -5.66 -16.72 -16.33
CA GLN A 165 -5.49 -18.10 -16.80
C GLN A 165 -6.30 -18.29 -18.08
N LYS A 166 -5.73 -19.01 -19.05
CA LYS A 166 -6.44 -19.38 -20.28
C LYS A 166 -7.39 -20.54 -19.98
N ARG A 167 -8.64 -20.41 -20.42
CA ARG A 167 -9.70 -21.42 -20.28
C ARG A 167 -10.45 -21.55 -21.60
N LYS A 168 -11.10 -22.68 -21.81
CA LYS A 168 -11.95 -22.94 -22.98
C LYS A 168 -13.38 -22.49 -22.71
N LEU A 169 -13.85 -21.52 -23.48
CA LEU A 169 -15.25 -21.15 -23.59
C LEU A 169 -15.85 -21.90 -24.78
N ARG A 170 -16.85 -22.74 -24.52
CA ARG A 170 -17.58 -23.45 -25.56
C ARG A 170 -18.79 -22.64 -25.99
N ILE A 171 -18.91 -22.40 -27.29
CA ILE A 171 -20.00 -21.70 -27.94
C ILE A 171 -20.88 -22.73 -28.63
N TYR A 172 -22.18 -22.68 -28.36
CA TYR A 172 -23.21 -23.50 -28.97
C TYR A 172 -24.01 -22.64 -29.93
N ILE A 173 -24.09 -23.08 -31.18
CA ILE A 173 -24.91 -22.45 -32.21
C ILE A 173 -25.92 -23.48 -32.67
N SER A 174 -27.20 -23.19 -32.44
CA SER A 174 -28.31 -24.05 -32.83
C SER A 174 -29.38 -23.22 -33.52
N ASN A 175 -30.01 -23.78 -34.53
CA ASN A 175 -31.14 -23.17 -35.20
C ASN A 175 -32.37 -24.08 -35.12
N THR A 176 -33.54 -23.48 -34.96
CA THR A 176 -34.84 -24.16 -35.03
C THR A 176 -35.68 -23.52 -36.13
N TYR A 177 -36.45 -24.33 -36.85
CA TYR A 177 -37.33 -23.87 -37.92
C TYR A 177 -38.79 -24.20 -37.57
N THR A 178 -39.65 -23.18 -37.63
CA THR A 178 -41.09 -23.33 -37.44
C THR A 178 -41.77 -23.16 -38.80
N PRO A 179 -42.29 -24.25 -39.39
CA PRO A 179 -43.02 -24.16 -40.65
C PRO A 179 -44.32 -23.39 -40.47
N GLY A 180 -44.78 -22.72 -41.53
CA GLY A 180 -46.11 -22.10 -41.54
C GLY A 180 -47.20 -23.17 -41.54
N LYS A 181 -48.33 -22.91 -40.87
CA LYS A 181 -49.51 -23.79 -40.94
C LYS A 181 -50.23 -23.56 -42.28
N PRO A 182 -50.75 -24.60 -42.94
CA PRO A 182 -51.65 -24.44 -44.08
C PRO A 182 -52.99 -23.81 -43.63
N GLU A 183 -53.59 -23.01 -44.52
CA GLU A 183 -54.79 -22.19 -44.30
C GLU A 183 -55.95 -22.97 -43.63
N GLY A 184 -56.53 -22.41 -42.55
CA GLY A 184 -57.75 -22.96 -41.96
C GLY A 184 -58.12 -22.52 -40.53
N GLU A 185 -57.21 -21.93 -39.76
CA GLU A 185 -57.50 -21.41 -38.41
C GLU A 185 -56.94 -20.00 -38.24
N GLU A 186 -57.71 -19.11 -37.63
CA GLU A 186 -57.43 -17.69 -37.39
C GLU A 186 -56.06 -17.43 -36.72
N ALA A 187 -55.02 -17.28 -37.55
CA ALA A 187 -53.83 -16.44 -37.41
C ALA A 187 -52.77 -16.95 -38.41
N GLU A 188 -52.44 -16.16 -39.44
CA GLU A 188 -51.33 -16.42 -40.36
C GLU A 188 -50.01 -16.62 -39.59
N LYS A 189 -49.63 -17.89 -39.35
CA LYS A 189 -48.29 -18.22 -38.86
C LYS A 189 -47.34 -18.29 -40.04
N VAL A 190 -46.66 -17.17 -40.30
CA VAL A 190 -45.55 -17.09 -41.28
C VAL A 190 -44.42 -18.04 -40.86
N SER A 191 -43.82 -18.74 -41.83
CA SER A 191 -42.63 -19.56 -41.62
C SER A 191 -41.51 -18.72 -40.99
N SER A 192 -40.84 -19.27 -39.98
CA SER A 192 -39.78 -18.54 -39.30
C SER A 192 -38.69 -19.48 -38.79
N TRP A 193 -37.49 -18.96 -38.75
CA TRP A 193 -36.36 -19.62 -38.10
C TRP A 193 -35.94 -18.82 -36.87
N GLU A 194 -35.29 -19.53 -35.96
CA GLU A 194 -34.72 -18.98 -34.74
C GLU A 194 -33.30 -19.50 -34.58
N LEU A 195 -32.35 -18.57 -34.46
CA LEU A 195 -30.95 -18.84 -34.18
C LEU A 195 -30.68 -18.57 -32.70
N ARG A 196 -30.05 -19.53 -32.03
CA ARG A 196 -29.57 -19.39 -30.65
C ARG A 196 -28.06 -19.53 -30.61
N VAL A 197 -27.43 -18.54 -29.96
CA VAL A 197 -25.99 -18.47 -29.74
C VAL A 197 -25.78 -18.44 -28.24
N GLU A 198 -25.38 -19.56 -27.67
CA GLU A 198 -25.16 -19.72 -26.23
C GLU A 198 -23.69 -20.04 -25.97
N GLY A 199 -23.23 -19.87 -24.73
CA GLY A 199 -21.92 -20.38 -24.38
C GLY A 199 -21.70 -20.64 -22.91
N LYS A 200 -20.72 -21.49 -22.65
CA LYS A 200 -20.40 -21.99 -21.32
C LYS A 200 -18.92 -22.26 -21.17
N LEU A 201 -18.35 -21.82 -20.05
CA LEU A 201 -16.99 -22.13 -19.69
C LEU A 201 -16.88 -23.63 -19.34
N LEU A 202 -15.97 -24.37 -19.97
CA LEU A 202 -15.86 -25.82 -19.79
C LEU A 202 -15.30 -26.21 -18.41
N GLU A 203 -14.34 -25.42 -17.92
CA GLU A 203 -13.73 -25.58 -16.61
C GLU A 203 -14.05 -24.33 -15.79
N ASP A 204 -15.08 -24.40 -14.93
CA ASP A 204 -15.43 -23.29 -14.04
C ASP A 204 -14.88 -23.54 -12.64
N PRO A 205 -13.75 -22.92 -12.24
CA PRO A 205 -13.15 -23.13 -10.93
C PRO A 205 -13.89 -22.36 -9.81
N GLY A 206 -14.87 -21.52 -10.15
CA GLY A 206 -15.52 -20.60 -9.22
C GLY A 206 -16.91 -21.05 -8.75
N LYS A 207 -17.32 -20.59 -7.56
CA LYS A 207 -18.71 -20.74 -7.07
C LYS A 207 -19.72 -19.91 -7.87
N GLN A 208 -19.27 -18.91 -8.63
CA GLN A 208 -20.12 -17.99 -9.37
C GLN A 208 -19.82 -18.09 -10.86
N LYS A 209 -20.78 -18.66 -11.60
CA LYS A 209 -20.68 -18.85 -13.05
C LYS A 209 -20.64 -17.51 -13.76
N ARG A 210 -19.58 -17.26 -14.52
CA ARG A 210 -19.54 -16.11 -15.45
C ARG A 210 -20.51 -16.35 -16.59
N LYS A 211 -21.24 -15.30 -16.96
CA LYS A 211 -22.21 -15.32 -18.06
C LYS A 211 -21.51 -15.33 -19.41
N PHE A 212 -22.10 -15.95 -20.42
CA PHE A 212 -21.54 -15.99 -21.78
C PHE A 212 -21.23 -14.59 -22.33
N SER A 213 -22.16 -13.65 -22.22
CA SER A 213 -21.98 -12.30 -22.72
C SER A 213 -20.86 -11.55 -22.00
N SER A 214 -20.45 -11.99 -20.79
CA SER A 214 -19.39 -11.38 -19.98
C SER A 214 -17.98 -11.50 -20.60
N PHE A 215 -17.79 -12.33 -21.63
CA PHE A 215 -16.52 -12.48 -22.32
C PHE A 215 -16.37 -11.59 -23.56
N PHE A 216 -17.46 -10.95 -24.01
CA PHE A 216 -17.48 -10.21 -25.27
C PHE A 216 -17.76 -8.72 -25.05
N LYS A 217 -17.10 -7.89 -25.87
CA LYS A 217 -17.34 -6.46 -25.97
C LYS A 217 -18.50 -6.20 -26.94
N SER A 218 -18.55 -6.96 -28.02
CA SER A 218 -19.66 -6.94 -28.98
C SER A 218 -19.81 -8.28 -29.69
N LEU A 219 -21.01 -8.52 -30.19
CA LEU A 219 -21.39 -9.66 -31.00
C LEU A 219 -22.21 -9.12 -32.18
N VAL A 220 -21.83 -9.51 -33.39
CA VAL A 220 -22.56 -9.15 -34.61
C VAL A 220 -22.95 -10.44 -35.34
N ILE A 221 -24.21 -10.51 -35.76
CA ILE A 221 -24.74 -11.58 -36.60
C ILE A 221 -25.07 -10.96 -37.95
N GLU A 222 -24.31 -11.35 -38.96
CA GLU A 222 -24.51 -10.95 -40.35
C GLU A 222 -25.23 -12.08 -41.09
N LEU A 223 -26.43 -11.77 -41.57
CA LEU A 223 -27.25 -12.63 -42.42
C LEU A 223 -27.03 -12.27 -43.89
N ASP A 224 -27.55 -13.11 -44.77
CA ASP A 224 -27.52 -12.83 -46.20
C ASP A 224 -28.24 -11.52 -46.55
N LYS A 225 -27.48 -10.58 -47.11
CA LYS A 225 -27.94 -9.23 -47.48
C LYS A 225 -28.95 -9.24 -48.61
N GLU A 226 -28.90 -10.23 -49.51
CA GLU A 226 -29.84 -10.33 -50.62
C GLU A 226 -31.23 -10.76 -50.13
N LEU A 227 -31.29 -11.58 -49.09
CA LEU A 227 -32.53 -12.08 -48.49
C LEU A 227 -33.21 -11.07 -47.55
N TYR A 228 -32.44 -10.37 -46.73
CA TYR A 228 -32.98 -9.49 -45.67
C TYR A 228 -32.84 -7.99 -45.95
N GLY A 229 -32.15 -7.62 -47.03
CA GLY A 229 -31.91 -6.23 -47.39
C GLY A 229 -30.92 -5.52 -46.44
N PRO A 230 -30.57 -4.26 -46.73
CA PRO A 230 -29.52 -3.53 -46.03
C PRO A 230 -29.83 -3.27 -44.56
N ASP A 231 -31.11 -3.18 -44.18
CA ASP A 231 -31.48 -2.74 -42.82
C ASP A 231 -31.72 -3.91 -41.85
N ASN A 232 -32.05 -5.11 -42.34
CA ASN A 232 -32.41 -6.25 -41.49
C ASN A 232 -31.40 -7.40 -41.48
N HIS A 233 -30.39 -7.37 -42.35
CA HIS A 233 -29.37 -8.42 -42.41
C HIS A 233 -28.38 -8.40 -41.24
N LEU A 234 -28.29 -7.31 -40.47
CA LEU A 234 -27.38 -7.19 -39.34
C LEU A 234 -28.13 -7.18 -38.00
N VAL A 235 -27.63 -7.96 -37.05
CA VAL A 235 -28.02 -7.88 -35.65
C VAL A 235 -26.78 -7.64 -34.81
N GLU A 236 -26.73 -6.48 -34.15
CA GLU A 236 -25.58 -6.06 -33.38
C GLU A 236 -25.91 -5.95 -31.90
N TRP A 237 -25.07 -6.54 -31.07
CA TRP A 237 -25.07 -6.35 -29.64
C TRP A 237 -23.74 -5.75 -29.20
N HIS A 238 -23.83 -4.63 -28.48
CA HIS A 238 -22.69 -3.94 -27.91
C HIS A 238 -22.85 -3.87 -26.39
N ARG A 239 -21.79 -4.23 -25.67
CA ARG A 239 -21.77 -4.08 -24.23
C ARG A 239 -21.71 -2.60 -23.85
N MET A 240 -22.62 -2.19 -22.98
CA MET A 240 -22.64 -0.92 -22.28
C MET A 240 -22.47 -1.16 -20.77
N PRO A 241 -22.07 -0.15 -19.98
CA PRO A 241 -21.94 -0.28 -18.52
C PRO A 241 -23.22 -0.73 -17.81
N THR A 242 -24.39 -0.49 -18.41
CA THR A 242 -25.72 -0.86 -17.89
C THR A 242 -26.25 -2.18 -18.47
N THR A 243 -25.52 -2.83 -19.37
CA THR A 243 -25.99 -4.07 -20.02
C THR A 243 -26.06 -5.21 -19.02
N GLN A 244 -27.22 -5.85 -18.91
CA GLN A 244 -27.37 -7.08 -18.14
C GLN A 244 -26.68 -8.25 -18.86
N GLU A 245 -25.89 -9.01 -18.13
CA GLU A 245 -25.17 -10.16 -18.70
C GLU A 245 -26.10 -11.37 -18.88
N THR A 246 -25.95 -12.07 -20.02
CA THR A 246 -26.79 -13.20 -20.43
C THR A 246 -25.94 -14.41 -20.83
N ASP A 247 -26.52 -15.61 -20.79
CA ASP A 247 -25.85 -16.86 -21.20
C ASP A 247 -26.01 -17.17 -22.70
N GLY A 248 -26.79 -16.37 -23.42
CA GLY A 248 -26.97 -16.51 -24.85
C GLY A 248 -27.80 -15.39 -25.46
N PHE A 249 -27.83 -15.42 -26.79
CA PHE A 249 -28.58 -14.52 -27.65
C PHE A 249 -29.49 -15.33 -28.56
N GLN A 250 -30.68 -14.81 -28.81
CA GLN A 250 -31.70 -15.46 -29.62
C GLN A 250 -32.21 -14.46 -30.65
N VAL A 251 -32.17 -14.85 -31.92
CA VAL A 251 -32.64 -14.04 -33.05
C VAL A 251 -33.67 -14.84 -33.82
N LYS A 252 -34.84 -14.25 -34.02
CA LYS A 252 -35.92 -14.86 -34.79
C LYS A 252 -36.28 -13.97 -35.97
N ARG A 253 -36.39 -14.56 -37.16
CA ARG A 253 -36.81 -13.86 -38.39
C ARG A 253 -37.75 -14.75 -39.22
N PRO A 254 -38.65 -14.15 -40.01
CA PRO A 254 -39.44 -14.89 -40.99
C PRO A 254 -38.55 -15.39 -42.14
N GLY A 255 -38.94 -16.51 -42.75
CA GLY A 255 -38.26 -17.09 -43.89
C GLY A 255 -38.43 -18.61 -43.97
N ASP A 256 -38.52 -19.12 -45.19
CA ASP A 256 -38.64 -20.53 -45.57
C ASP A 256 -37.44 -21.06 -46.37
N VAL A 257 -36.42 -20.23 -46.59
CA VAL A 257 -35.17 -20.57 -47.28
C VAL A 257 -34.02 -20.67 -46.28
N SER A 258 -33.06 -21.55 -46.54
CA SER A 258 -31.84 -21.66 -45.72
C SER A 258 -30.97 -20.41 -45.87
N VAL A 259 -30.48 -19.87 -44.76
CA VAL A 259 -29.78 -18.58 -44.70
C VAL A 259 -28.33 -18.77 -44.26
N LYS A 260 -27.38 -18.18 -44.98
CA LYS A 260 -25.98 -18.09 -44.51
C LYS A 260 -25.86 -17.02 -43.44
N CYS A 261 -25.19 -17.35 -42.36
CA CYS A 261 -25.02 -16.50 -41.20
C CYS A 261 -23.53 -16.46 -40.79
N THR A 262 -22.99 -15.27 -40.60
CA THR A 262 -21.63 -15.04 -40.11
C THR A 262 -21.72 -14.39 -38.74
N LEU A 263 -21.15 -15.05 -37.72
CA LEU A 263 -21.04 -14.49 -36.39
C LEU A 263 -19.66 -13.85 -36.20
N LEU A 264 -19.63 -12.58 -35.81
CA LEU A 264 -18.42 -11.86 -35.47
C LEU A 264 -18.42 -11.58 -33.96
N LEU A 265 -17.49 -12.19 -33.25
CA LEU A 265 -17.40 -12.14 -31.79
C LEU A 265 -16.15 -11.36 -31.38
N MET A 266 -16.35 -10.20 -30.75
CA MET A 266 -15.26 -9.35 -30.26
C MET A 266 -15.04 -9.63 -28.77
N LEU A 267 -13.90 -10.23 -28.42
CA LEU A 267 -13.56 -10.49 -27.02
C LEU A 267 -13.31 -9.19 -26.23
N ASP A 268 -13.75 -9.19 -24.97
CA ASP A 268 -13.47 -8.11 -24.01
C ASP A 268 -12.22 -8.45 -23.18
N HIS A 269 -11.04 -8.19 -23.73
CA HIS A 269 -9.79 -8.39 -23.00
C HIS A 269 -9.60 -7.33 -21.92
N GLN A 270 -9.30 -7.77 -20.70
CA GLN A 270 -9.02 -6.91 -19.56
C GLN A 270 -7.63 -7.25 -19.00
N PRO A 271 -6.59 -6.42 -19.23
CA PRO A 271 -6.62 -5.12 -19.90
C PRO A 271 -6.74 -5.21 -21.43
N PRO A 272 -7.15 -4.12 -22.11
CA PRO A 272 -7.34 -4.11 -23.56
C PRO A 272 -6.10 -4.56 -24.33
N GLN A 273 -6.33 -5.48 -25.26
CA GLN A 273 -5.33 -5.92 -26.24
C GLN A 273 -5.51 -5.18 -27.56
N TYR A 274 -4.40 -5.04 -28.29
CA TYR A 274 -4.33 -4.35 -29.57
C TYR A 274 -3.60 -5.22 -30.58
N LYS A 275 -4.10 -5.22 -31.81
CA LYS A 275 -3.42 -5.80 -32.96
C LYS A 275 -2.39 -4.81 -33.47
N LEU A 276 -1.15 -5.26 -33.64
CA LEU A 276 -0.08 -4.42 -34.15
C LEU A 276 -0.14 -4.36 -35.68
N ASP A 277 0.32 -3.24 -36.25
CA ASP A 277 0.66 -3.17 -37.67
C ASP A 277 1.53 -4.38 -38.07
N PRO A 278 1.24 -5.07 -39.20
CA PRO A 278 1.93 -6.31 -39.57
C PRO A 278 3.46 -6.20 -39.63
N ARG A 279 3.98 -5.01 -39.96
CA ARG A 279 5.43 -4.77 -40.07
C ARG A 279 6.06 -4.66 -38.69
N LEU A 280 5.38 -3.99 -37.77
CA LEU A 280 5.81 -3.92 -36.37
C LEU A 280 5.63 -5.28 -35.66
N ALA A 281 4.54 -5.97 -35.94
CA ALA A 281 4.24 -7.28 -35.39
C ALA A 281 5.35 -8.30 -35.70
N ARG A 282 5.78 -8.36 -36.97
CA ARG A 282 6.87 -9.23 -37.42
C ARG A 282 8.20 -8.85 -36.78
N LEU A 283 8.45 -7.56 -36.57
CA LEU A 283 9.70 -7.08 -36.00
C LEU A 283 9.83 -7.39 -34.50
N LEU A 284 8.73 -7.23 -33.75
CA LEU A 284 8.69 -7.49 -32.31
C LEU A 284 8.40 -8.96 -31.97
N GLY A 285 7.93 -9.75 -32.94
CA GLY A 285 7.47 -11.12 -32.72
C GLY A 285 6.14 -11.21 -31.97
N VAL A 286 5.31 -10.16 -32.04
CA VAL A 286 4.07 -10.03 -31.27
C VAL A 286 2.95 -9.54 -32.18
N HIS A 287 1.87 -10.32 -32.33
CA HIS A 287 0.76 -9.94 -33.21
C HIS A 287 -0.35 -9.16 -32.50
N THR A 288 -0.82 -9.67 -31.36
CA THR A 288 -1.87 -9.05 -30.54
C THR A 288 -1.46 -9.13 -29.09
N GLN A 289 -1.40 -7.99 -28.40
CA GLN A 289 -1.00 -7.90 -26.99
C GLN A 289 -1.50 -6.64 -26.31
N THR A 290 -1.34 -6.58 -24.98
CA THR A 290 -1.61 -5.38 -24.19
C THR A 290 -0.60 -4.27 -24.49
N ARG A 291 -1.00 -3.00 -24.38
CA ARG A 291 -0.11 -1.86 -24.64
C ARG A 291 1.18 -1.91 -23.82
N ALA A 292 1.11 -2.33 -22.56
CA ALA A 292 2.27 -2.49 -21.69
C ALA A 292 3.24 -3.57 -22.20
N SER A 293 2.72 -4.71 -22.63
CA SER A 293 3.55 -5.81 -23.17
C SER A 293 4.18 -5.41 -24.52
N ILE A 294 3.45 -4.67 -25.36
CA ILE A 294 3.99 -4.13 -26.61
C ILE A 294 5.14 -3.15 -26.35
N MET A 295 4.96 -2.22 -25.40
CA MET A 295 6.02 -1.30 -24.98
C MET A 295 7.25 -2.04 -24.44
N GLN A 296 7.05 -3.12 -23.68
CA GLN A 296 8.14 -3.95 -23.18
C GLN A 296 8.87 -4.67 -24.32
N ALA A 297 8.15 -5.26 -25.28
CA ALA A 297 8.74 -5.92 -26.45
C ALA A 297 9.56 -4.91 -27.30
N LEU A 298 9.02 -3.71 -27.50
CA LEU A 298 9.71 -2.63 -28.20
C LEU A 298 10.97 -2.18 -27.44
N TRP A 299 10.91 -2.08 -26.12
CA TRP A 299 12.08 -1.77 -25.28
C TRP A 299 13.16 -2.85 -25.36
N LEU A 300 12.78 -4.14 -25.31
CA LEU A 300 13.71 -5.25 -25.47
C LEU A 300 14.38 -5.21 -26.83
N TYR A 301 13.64 -4.92 -27.89
CA TYR A 301 14.20 -4.75 -29.23
C TYR A 301 15.21 -3.58 -29.30
N ILE A 302 14.88 -2.42 -28.72
CA ILE A 302 15.80 -1.26 -28.65
C ILE A 302 17.10 -1.63 -27.94
N LYS A 303 17.01 -2.32 -26.80
CA LYS A 303 18.18 -2.76 -26.03
C LYS A 303 19.02 -3.77 -26.79
N ASN A 304 18.39 -4.80 -27.35
CA ASN A 304 19.08 -5.88 -28.06
C ASN A 304 19.85 -5.35 -29.27
N ASN A 305 19.28 -4.38 -29.98
CA ASN A 305 19.88 -3.74 -31.15
C ASN A 305 20.73 -2.50 -30.79
N LYS A 306 20.93 -2.19 -29.50
CA LYS A 306 21.70 -1.03 -29.01
C LYS A 306 21.28 0.30 -29.66
N LEU A 307 19.98 0.50 -29.84
CA LEU A 307 19.44 1.68 -30.52
C LEU A 307 19.32 2.91 -29.61
N GLN A 308 19.47 2.75 -28.30
CA GLN A 308 19.53 3.88 -27.38
C GLN A 308 20.84 4.63 -27.55
N ASP A 309 20.78 5.96 -27.61
CA ASP A 309 21.96 6.78 -27.81
C ASP A 309 22.98 6.60 -26.66
N SER A 310 24.28 6.68 -26.99
CA SER A 310 25.36 6.49 -26.03
C SER A 310 25.49 7.68 -25.07
N HIS A 311 25.26 8.90 -25.55
CA HIS A 311 25.45 10.14 -24.80
C HIS A 311 24.12 10.66 -24.27
N GLU A 312 23.07 10.65 -25.10
CA GLU A 312 21.73 11.16 -24.73
C GLU A 312 20.75 10.01 -24.49
N LYS A 313 20.75 9.44 -23.28
CA LYS A 313 19.95 8.24 -22.94
C LYS A 313 18.43 8.38 -23.13
N GLU A 314 17.91 9.59 -23.29
CA GLU A 314 16.49 9.82 -23.60
C GLU A 314 16.12 9.63 -25.08
N TYR A 315 17.12 9.52 -25.96
CA TYR A 315 16.94 9.37 -27.40
C TYR A 315 17.19 7.94 -27.89
N ILE A 316 16.45 7.59 -28.95
CA ILE A 316 16.57 6.35 -29.70
C ILE A 316 16.93 6.70 -31.13
N ASN A 317 18.01 6.09 -31.61
CA ASN A 317 18.45 6.16 -33.00
C ASN A 317 17.78 5.03 -33.78
N CYS A 318 16.77 5.38 -34.59
CA CYS A 318 15.99 4.40 -35.33
C CYS A 318 16.86 3.71 -36.39
N ASN A 319 16.89 2.38 -36.37
CA ASN A 319 17.50 1.59 -37.45
C ASN A 319 16.62 1.57 -38.71
N ARG A 320 17.06 0.89 -39.77
CA ARG A 320 16.35 0.80 -41.05
C ARG A 320 14.87 0.40 -40.87
N TYR A 321 14.59 -0.60 -40.03
CA TYR A 321 13.23 -1.09 -39.81
C TYR A 321 12.38 -0.07 -39.04
N PHE A 322 12.90 0.51 -37.96
CA PHE A 322 12.19 1.54 -37.20
C PHE A 322 11.92 2.80 -38.03
N ARG A 323 12.88 3.23 -38.88
CA ARG A 323 12.65 4.35 -39.81
C ARG A 323 11.49 4.09 -40.74
N GLN A 324 11.42 2.88 -41.28
CA GLN A 324 10.37 2.51 -42.22
C GLN A 324 9.00 2.41 -41.54
N ILE A 325 8.94 2.05 -40.25
CA ILE A 325 7.67 1.83 -39.52
C ILE A 325 7.20 3.12 -38.82
N LEU A 326 8.09 3.79 -38.09
CA LEU A 326 7.79 4.98 -37.26
C LEU A 326 7.97 6.30 -38.02
N GLY A 327 8.60 6.26 -39.20
CA GLY A 327 8.78 7.43 -40.07
C GLY A 327 9.77 8.47 -39.55
N CYS A 328 10.65 8.12 -38.60
CA CYS A 328 11.66 9.04 -38.05
C CYS A 328 13.04 8.38 -37.95
N THR A 329 14.09 9.18 -38.10
CA THR A 329 15.49 8.78 -37.94
C THR A 329 15.90 8.69 -36.49
N ARG A 330 15.33 9.56 -35.65
CA ARG A 330 15.62 9.69 -34.23
C ARG A 330 14.36 10.16 -33.49
N MET A 331 14.14 9.68 -32.27
CA MET A 331 12.99 10.07 -31.43
C MET A 331 13.31 9.97 -29.94
N ARG A 332 12.54 10.65 -29.09
CA ARG A 332 12.63 10.51 -27.62
C ARG A 332 11.78 9.33 -27.11
N PHE A 333 12.15 8.77 -25.95
CA PHE A 333 11.34 7.72 -25.30
C PHE A 333 9.89 8.15 -25.02
N SER A 334 9.68 9.41 -24.64
CA SER A 334 8.36 9.98 -24.36
C SER A 334 7.46 10.09 -25.59
N GLU A 335 8.02 10.05 -26.80
CA GLU A 335 7.28 10.16 -28.07
C GLU A 335 6.76 8.80 -28.56
N ILE A 336 7.31 7.68 -28.04
CA ILE A 336 6.92 6.32 -28.44
C ILE A 336 5.41 6.09 -28.27
N PRO A 337 4.75 6.42 -27.15
CA PRO A 337 3.33 6.13 -26.99
C PRO A 337 2.45 6.81 -28.05
N MET A 338 2.84 8.01 -28.51
CA MET A 338 2.14 8.73 -29.57
C MET A 338 2.41 8.10 -30.94
N LYS A 339 3.67 7.78 -31.26
CA LYS A 339 4.03 7.10 -32.51
C LYS A 339 3.40 5.72 -32.64
N LEU A 340 3.27 5.01 -31.52
CA LEU A 340 2.65 3.70 -31.45
C LEU A 340 1.13 3.77 -31.62
N ALA A 341 0.47 4.87 -31.24
CA ALA A 341 -1.00 4.98 -31.28
C ALA A 341 -1.59 4.71 -32.67
N GLY A 342 -0.94 5.18 -33.75
CA GLY A 342 -1.37 4.91 -35.13
C GLY A 342 -1.04 3.51 -35.65
N LEU A 343 -0.24 2.73 -34.91
CA LEU A 343 0.18 1.37 -35.25
C LEU A 343 -0.54 0.31 -34.41
N LEU A 344 -1.46 0.73 -33.53
CA LEU A 344 -2.28 -0.14 -32.70
C LEU A 344 -3.72 -0.10 -33.21
N GLN A 345 -4.18 -1.24 -33.70
CA GLN A 345 -5.55 -1.44 -34.16
C GLN A 345 -6.33 -2.31 -33.17
N HIS A 346 -7.65 -2.34 -33.33
CA HIS A 346 -8.48 -3.28 -32.57
C HIS A 346 -8.12 -4.72 -32.96
N PRO A 347 -8.18 -5.68 -32.02
CA PRO A 347 -8.05 -7.10 -32.33
C PRO A 347 -9.11 -7.54 -33.35
N ASP A 348 -8.76 -8.50 -34.20
CA ASP A 348 -9.72 -9.05 -35.15
C ASP A 348 -10.83 -9.82 -34.40
N PRO A 349 -12.09 -9.74 -34.85
CA PRO A 349 -13.16 -10.58 -34.33
C PRO A 349 -12.88 -12.06 -34.59
N ILE A 350 -13.43 -12.91 -33.73
CA ILE A 350 -13.56 -14.34 -34.04
C ILE A 350 -14.74 -14.48 -35.00
N ILE A 351 -14.49 -15.05 -36.18
CA ILE A 351 -15.48 -15.23 -37.25
C ILE A 351 -15.92 -16.70 -37.27
N ILE A 352 -17.23 -16.93 -37.13
CA ILE A 352 -17.83 -18.26 -37.23
C ILE A 352 -18.89 -18.24 -38.33
N ASN A 353 -18.70 -19.06 -39.36
CA ASN A 353 -19.66 -19.23 -40.44
C ASN A 353 -20.62 -20.37 -40.09
N HIS A 354 -21.93 -20.09 -40.18
CA HIS A 354 -22.99 -21.04 -39.89
C HIS A 354 -24.08 -20.96 -40.97
N MET A 355 -24.76 -22.07 -41.22
CA MET A 355 -25.87 -22.13 -42.16
C MET A 355 -27.14 -22.48 -41.39
N ILE A 356 -28.10 -21.58 -41.41
CA ILE A 356 -29.42 -21.78 -40.82
C ILE A 356 -30.22 -22.65 -41.79
N SER A 357 -30.38 -23.93 -41.45
CA SER A 357 -31.14 -24.90 -42.24
C SER A 357 -32.63 -24.83 -41.89
N VAL A 358 -33.48 -24.90 -42.91
CA VAL A 358 -34.94 -25.04 -42.75
C VAL A 358 -35.40 -26.50 -42.77
N ASP A 359 -34.48 -27.46 -42.95
CA ASP A 359 -34.79 -28.89 -42.95
C ASP A 359 -35.22 -29.34 -41.53
N PRO A 360 -36.41 -29.95 -41.37
CA PRO A 360 -36.85 -30.53 -40.10
C PRO A 360 -35.85 -31.53 -39.49
N ASN A 361 -35.05 -32.22 -40.29
CA ASN A 361 -34.04 -33.17 -39.82
C ASN A 361 -32.81 -32.51 -39.17
N ASP A 362 -32.53 -31.25 -39.50
CA ASP A 362 -31.36 -30.52 -39.01
C ASP A 362 -31.61 -29.74 -37.71
N GLN A 363 -32.86 -29.63 -37.25
CA GLN A 363 -33.25 -28.81 -36.08
C GLN A 363 -32.60 -29.22 -34.74
N LYS A 364 -31.98 -30.40 -34.67
CA LYS A 364 -31.28 -30.89 -33.47
C LYS A 364 -29.76 -30.76 -33.55
N LYS A 365 -29.20 -30.30 -34.67
CA LYS A 365 -27.75 -30.15 -34.83
C LYS A 365 -27.30 -28.87 -34.14
N THR A 366 -26.55 -29.03 -33.05
CA THR A 366 -25.88 -27.92 -32.37
C THR A 366 -24.41 -27.91 -32.76
N ALA A 367 -23.97 -26.85 -33.44
CA ALA A 367 -22.55 -26.65 -33.73
C ALA A 367 -21.85 -26.15 -32.46
N CYS A 368 -20.70 -26.75 -32.14
CA CYS A 368 -19.92 -26.41 -30.94
C CYS A 368 -18.55 -25.88 -31.34
N TYR A 369 -18.16 -24.72 -30.82
CA TYR A 369 -16.87 -24.09 -31.07
C TYR A 369 -16.18 -23.75 -29.74
N ASP A 370 -14.92 -24.17 -29.59
CA ASP A 370 -14.14 -23.89 -28.38
C ASP A 370 -13.14 -22.78 -28.63
N ILE A 371 -13.24 -21.70 -27.85
CA ILE A 371 -12.32 -20.55 -27.93
C ILE A 371 -11.55 -20.38 -26.62
N ASP A 372 -10.32 -19.88 -26.71
CA ASP A 372 -9.51 -19.55 -25.54
C ASP A 372 -9.89 -18.17 -25.01
N VAL A 373 -10.30 -18.12 -23.74
CA VAL A 373 -10.60 -16.88 -23.02
C VAL A 373 -9.71 -16.76 -21.78
N GLU A 374 -9.36 -15.53 -21.43
CA GLU A 374 -8.60 -15.23 -20.22
C GLU A 374 -9.57 -14.95 -19.06
N VAL A 375 -9.39 -15.67 -17.96
CA VAL A 375 -10.20 -15.54 -16.74
C VAL A 375 -9.30 -15.13 -15.58
N ASP A 376 -9.81 -14.33 -14.65
CA ASP A 376 -9.09 -14.01 -13.41
C ASP A 376 -8.75 -15.30 -12.65
N ASP A 377 -7.51 -15.39 -12.16
CA ASP A 377 -7.07 -16.49 -11.31
C ASP A 377 -7.73 -16.40 -9.92
N PRO A 378 -8.36 -17.49 -9.41
CA PRO A 378 -8.89 -17.55 -8.05
C PRO A 378 -7.90 -17.11 -6.95
N LEU A 379 -6.59 -17.28 -7.18
CA LEU A 379 -5.53 -16.83 -6.28
C LEU A 379 -5.63 -15.33 -5.98
N LYS A 380 -6.10 -14.51 -6.93
CA LYS A 380 -6.30 -13.06 -6.74
C LYS A 380 -7.26 -12.77 -5.57
N ALA A 381 -8.33 -13.55 -5.45
CA ALA A 381 -9.29 -13.39 -4.35
C ALA A 381 -8.67 -13.80 -3.00
N GLN A 382 -7.89 -14.87 -2.98
CA GLN A 382 -7.17 -15.32 -1.77
C GLN A 382 -6.12 -14.30 -1.32
N MET A 383 -5.33 -13.77 -2.26
CA MET A 383 -4.34 -12.73 -1.99
C MET A 383 -4.99 -11.45 -1.48
N ASN A 384 -6.11 -11.02 -2.07
CA ASN A 384 -6.89 -9.88 -1.57
C ASN A 384 -7.43 -10.14 -0.15
N SER A 385 -7.93 -11.34 0.11
CA SER A 385 -8.37 -11.74 1.45
C SER A 385 -7.23 -11.65 2.45
N PHE A 386 -6.04 -12.16 2.14
CA PHE A 386 -4.83 -12.04 2.96
C PHE A 386 -4.39 -10.59 3.20
N LEU A 387 -4.45 -9.72 2.19
CA LEU A 387 -4.12 -8.30 2.38
C LEU A 387 -5.17 -7.58 3.24
N SER A 388 -6.44 -7.93 3.08
CA SER A 388 -7.54 -7.33 3.85
C SER A 388 -7.61 -7.86 5.28
N SER A 389 -7.00 -9.02 5.56
CA SER A 389 -7.06 -9.60 6.89
C SER A 389 -6.29 -8.71 7.88
N THR A 390 -7.03 -8.30 8.90
CA THR A 390 -6.53 -7.64 10.11
C THR A 390 -6.73 -8.54 11.33
N THR A 391 -6.93 -9.83 11.08
CA THR A 391 -7.23 -10.84 12.10
C THR A 391 -6.22 -10.76 13.24
N ASN A 392 -6.73 -10.71 14.47
CA ASN A 392 -5.99 -10.69 15.72
C ASN A 392 -5.14 -9.44 16.00
N GLN A 393 -5.24 -8.36 15.22
CA GLN A 393 -4.50 -7.11 15.53
C GLN A 393 -4.89 -6.50 16.89
N GLN A 394 -6.16 -6.60 17.28
CA GLN A 394 -6.64 -6.10 18.58
C GLN A 394 -6.08 -6.92 19.74
N GLU A 395 -6.06 -8.24 19.61
CA GLU A 395 -5.50 -9.16 20.61
C GLU A 395 -3.99 -8.95 20.75
N ILE A 396 -3.27 -8.82 19.64
CA ILE A 396 -1.85 -8.47 19.63
C ILE A 396 -1.62 -7.14 20.37
N ALA A 397 -2.41 -6.10 20.08
CA ALA A 397 -2.27 -4.81 20.77
C ALA A 397 -2.54 -4.91 22.29
N ALA A 398 -3.48 -5.75 22.71
CA ALA A 398 -3.76 -6.01 24.12
C ALA A 398 -2.61 -6.78 24.81
N LEU A 399 -2.04 -7.79 24.15
CA LEU A 399 -0.87 -8.51 24.64
C LEU A 399 0.36 -7.60 24.71
N GLU A 400 0.55 -6.72 23.72
CA GLU A 400 1.58 -5.70 23.77
C GLU A 400 1.39 -4.80 24.99
N MET A 401 0.18 -4.30 25.26
CA MET A 401 -0.09 -3.51 26.47
C MET A 401 0.34 -4.22 27.74
N LYS A 402 -0.07 -5.49 27.88
CA LYS A 402 0.27 -6.31 29.04
C LYS A 402 1.78 -6.51 29.19
N ILE A 403 2.52 -6.69 28.09
CA ILE A 403 3.99 -6.77 28.10
C ILE A 403 4.59 -5.48 28.67
N HIS A 404 4.13 -4.31 28.22
CA HIS A 404 4.66 -3.03 28.69
C HIS A 404 4.39 -2.82 30.19
N GLU A 405 3.15 -3.07 30.64
CA GLU A 405 2.77 -2.96 32.05
C GLU A 405 3.59 -3.90 32.93
N THR A 406 3.84 -5.12 32.45
CA THR A 406 4.66 -6.10 33.16
C THR A 406 6.12 -5.65 33.25
N ILE A 407 6.70 -5.12 32.18
CA ILE A 407 8.08 -4.59 32.19
C ILE A 407 8.21 -3.40 33.14
N GLU A 408 7.22 -2.50 33.17
CA GLU A 408 7.20 -1.38 34.11
C GLU A 408 7.16 -1.88 35.56
N SER A 409 6.31 -2.86 35.86
CA SER A 409 6.25 -3.50 37.17
C SER A 409 7.59 -4.16 37.55
N ILE A 410 8.24 -4.87 36.63
CA ILE A 410 9.58 -5.45 36.84
C ILE A 410 10.61 -4.36 37.18
N ASN A 411 10.59 -3.22 36.49
CA ASN A 411 11.51 -2.11 36.76
C ASN A 411 11.28 -1.49 38.15
N GLN A 412 10.02 -1.33 38.55
CA GLN A 412 9.66 -0.83 39.89
C GLN A 412 10.13 -1.80 40.98
N LEU A 413 9.83 -3.09 40.84
CA LEU A 413 10.23 -4.14 41.77
C LEU A 413 11.75 -4.26 41.87
N LYS A 414 12.46 -4.14 40.74
CA LYS A 414 13.92 -4.14 40.74
C LYS A 414 14.51 -2.93 41.47
N THR A 415 13.90 -1.76 41.32
CA THR A 415 14.32 -0.56 42.07
C THR A 415 14.11 -0.75 43.57
N GLN A 416 12.96 -1.32 43.98
CA GLN A 416 12.69 -1.65 45.38
C GLN A 416 13.67 -2.68 45.92
N ARG A 417 13.95 -3.75 45.16
CA ARG A 417 14.95 -4.77 45.51
C ARG A 417 16.32 -4.16 45.72
N ASP A 418 16.80 -3.34 44.78
CA ASP A 418 18.11 -2.71 44.86
C ASP A 418 18.21 -1.78 46.08
N PHE A 419 17.15 -1.03 46.38
CA PHE A 419 17.07 -0.17 47.57
C PHE A 419 17.17 -0.98 48.86
N MET A 420 16.42 -2.08 48.97
CA MET A 420 16.44 -2.94 50.16
C MET A 420 17.80 -3.62 50.32
N LEU A 421 18.43 -4.04 49.21
CA LEU A 421 19.77 -4.62 49.22
C LEU A 421 20.86 -3.61 49.59
N SER A 422 20.78 -2.35 49.12
CA SER A 422 21.76 -1.34 49.51
C SER A 422 21.66 -1.02 51.00
N PHE A 423 20.45 -0.95 51.55
CA PHE A 423 20.24 -0.83 52.99
C PHE A 423 20.78 -2.03 53.77
N SER A 424 20.49 -3.27 53.34
CA SER A 424 20.92 -4.47 54.08
C SER A 424 22.43 -4.67 54.07
N ASN A 425 23.12 -4.27 53.00
CA ASN A 425 24.56 -4.46 52.85
C ASN A 425 25.38 -3.45 53.65
N ASN A 426 24.99 -2.17 53.67
CA ASN A 426 25.66 -1.13 54.44
C ASN A 426 24.65 -0.05 54.90
N PRO A 427 23.96 -0.28 56.03
CA PRO A 427 22.85 0.58 56.44
C PRO A 427 23.30 1.99 56.84
N GLN A 428 24.50 2.16 57.40
CA GLN A 428 24.99 3.45 57.88
C GLN A 428 25.26 4.41 56.70
N ASP A 429 26.05 3.98 55.73
CA ASP A 429 26.37 4.81 54.56
C ASP A 429 25.12 5.04 53.71
N PHE A 430 24.27 4.02 53.57
CA PHE A 430 23.00 4.14 52.87
C PHE A 430 22.10 5.21 53.48
N ILE A 431 21.90 5.23 54.81
CA ILE A 431 21.05 6.25 55.46
C ILE A 431 21.62 7.64 55.22
N GLN A 432 22.95 7.83 55.31
CA GLN A 432 23.57 9.12 55.05
C GLN A 432 23.34 9.59 53.61
N ASP A 433 23.55 8.71 52.63
CA ASP A 433 23.34 9.04 51.23
C ASP A 433 21.87 9.25 50.88
N TRP A 434 20.97 8.50 51.52
CA TRP A 434 19.53 8.67 51.39
C TRP A 434 19.08 10.03 51.93
N LEU A 435 19.55 10.46 53.10
CA LEU A 435 19.28 11.79 53.65
C LEU A 435 19.79 12.91 52.73
N LYS A 436 21.01 12.77 52.18
CA LYS A 436 21.55 13.72 51.19
C LYS A 436 20.68 13.78 49.94
N SER A 437 20.24 12.63 49.43
CA SER A 437 19.37 12.55 48.25
C SER A 437 18.02 13.21 48.51
N GLN A 438 17.34 12.87 49.59
CA GLN A 438 16.04 13.45 49.94
C GLN A 438 16.12 14.97 50.17
N SER A 439 17.19 15.45 50.83
CA SER A 439 17.43 16.89 50.98
C SER A 439 17.60 17.59 49.62
N ARG A 440 18.35 16.98 48.69
CA ARG A 440 18.52 17.50 47.33
C ARG A 440 17.21 17.51 46.56
N ASP A 441 16.46 16.41 46.59
CA ASP A 441 15.20 16.28 45.88
C ASP A 441 14.18 17.29 46.41
N LEU A 442 14.12 17.49 47.73
CA LEU A 442 13.27 18.52 48.35
C LEU A 442 13.65 19.93 47.91
N LYS A 443 14.95 20.27 47.87
CA LYS A 443 15.43 21.56 47.36
C LYS A 443 15.03 21.79 45.90
N LEU A 444 15.15 20.75 45.06
CA LEU A 444 14.71 20.80 43.66
C LEU A 444 13.19 20.98 43.52
N MET A 445 12.39 20.34 44.37
CA MET A 445 10.93 20.46 44.32
C MET A 445 10.41 21.79 44.84
N THR A 446 11.16 22.46 45.72
CA THR A 446 10.76 23.70 46.41
C THR A 446 11.46 24.95 45.87
N ASP A 447 12.32 24.79 44.85
CA ASP A 447 13.21 25.83 44.33
C ASP A 447 14.06 26.52 45.42
N VAL A 448 14.30 25.84 46.55
CA VAL A 448 15.12 26.36 47.64
C VAL A 448 16.59 26.22 47.23
N ALA A 449 17.21 27.37 46.96
CA ALA A 449 18.63 27.47 46.66
C ALA A 449 19.47 27.60 47.94
N GLY A 450 20.73 27.17 47.85
CA GLY A 450 21.70 27.33 48.93
C GLY A 450 21.70 26.18 49.95
N ASN A 451 22.68 26.22 50.85
CA ASN A 451 22.78 25.30 51.97
C ASN A 451 23.08 26.13 53.23
N PRO A 452 22.05 26.52 54.00
CA PRO A 452 22.22 27.40 55.16
C PRO A 452 23.26 26.90 56.17
N GLU A 453 23.43 25.58 56.29
CA GLU A 453 24.43 24.99 57.18
C GLU A 453 25.87 25.09 56.65
N GLU A 454 26.08 25.11 55.34
CA GLU A 454 27.39 25.43 54.76
C GLU A 454 27.66 26.93 54.82
N GLU A 455 26.65 27.76 54.51
CA GLU A 455 26.74 29.23 54.55
C GLU A 455 27.01 29.80 55.95
N ARG A 456 26.79 29.00 57.01
CA ARG A 456 27.16 29.33 58.40
C ARG A 456 28.65 29.13 58.70
N ARG A 457 29.35 28.33 57.91
CA ARG A 457 30.74 27.93 58.16
C ARG A 457 31.72 28.89 57.50
N THR A 458 32.83 29.18 58.18
CA THR A 458 33.84 30.13 57.66
C THR A 458 34.47 29.63 56.36
N GLU A 459 34.62 28.31 56.19
CA GLU A 459 35.21 27.68 55.00
C GLU A 459 34.44 28.03 53.72
N PHE A 460 33.11 28.24 53.82
CA PHE A 460 32.28 28.62 52.68
C PHE A 460 32.74 29.97 52.07
N TYR A 461 33.22 30.89 52.90
CA TYR A 461 33.68 32.22 52.49
C TYR A 461 35.18 32.27 52.16
N GLN A 462 35.86 31.13 52.09
CA GLN A 462 37.23 31.03 51.58
C GLN A 462 37.27 30.66 50.09
N ALA A 463 36.10 30.59 49.44
CA ALA A 463 36.00 30.15 48.06
C ALA A 463 36.42 31.23 47.03
N PRO A 464 36.87 30.83 45.82
CA PRO A 464 37.37 31.77 44.81
C PRO A 464 36.36 32.83 44.32
N TRP A 465 35.06 32.57 44.50
CA TRP A 465 34.00 33.52 44.11
C TRP A 465 33.86 34.70 45.07
N VAL A 466 34.44 34.62 46.27
CA VAL A 466 34.20 35.60 47.35
C VAL A 466 34.75 36.99 47.05
N PRO A 467 36.00 37.18 46.57
CA PRO A 467 36.52 38.51 46.25
C PRO A 467 35.68 39.24 45.19
N GLU A 468 35.25 38.50 44.16
CA GLU A 468 34.37 39.05 43.12
C GLU A 468 32.97 39.38 43.68
N ALA A 469 32.39 38.50 44.50
CA ALA A 469 31.10 38.73 45.13
C ALA A 469 31.12 39.97 46.05
N VAL A 470 32.17 40.15 46.85
CA VAL A 470 32.38 41.36 47.67
C VAL A 470 32.49 42.60 46.79
N GLY A 471 33.26 42.54 45.71
CA GLY A 471 33.39 43.65 44.76
C GLY A 471 32.03 44.07 44.15
N ARG A 472 31.24 43.08 43.69
CA ARG A 472 29.88 43.31 43.17
C ARG A 472 28.95 43.89 44.25
N TYR A 473 29.03 43.37 45.48
CA TYR A 473 28.24 43.86 46.60
C TYR A 473 28.57 45.31 46.95
N VAL A 474 29.87 45.64 47.09
CA VAL A 474 30.33 47.00 47.40
C VAL A 474 29.92 47.97 46.29
N TYR A 475 30.12 47.62 45.02
CA TYR A 475 29.68 48.44 43.90
C TYR A 475 28.17 48.71 43.95
N SER A 476 27.36 47.65 44.13
CA SER A 476 25.90 47.79 44.24
C SER A 476 25.50 48.68 45.42
N LYS A 477 26.18 48.57 46.57
CA LYS A 477 25.91 49.40 47.74
C LYS A 477 26.29 50.86 47.53
N VAL A 478 27.41 51.14 46.87
CA VAL A 478 27.81 52.50 46.52
C VAL A 478 26.79 53.14 45.57
N GLN A 479 26.34 52.42 44.54
CA GLN A 479 25.30 52.93 43.63
C GLN A 479 23.97 53.19 44.35
N GLN A 480 23.57 52.29 45.26
CA GLN A 480 22.38 52.50 46.09
C GLN A 480 22.49 53.77 46.94
N ARG A 481 23.62 53.96 47.63
CA ARG A 481 23.86 55.18 48.44
C ARG A 481 23.92 56.43 47.58
N ARG A 482 24.49 56.36 46.38
CA ARG A 482 24.51 57.47 45.44
C ARG A 482 23.09 57.85 45.01
N GLN A 483 22.25 56.88 44.67
CA GLN A 483 20.84 57.13 44.33
C GLN A 483 20.06 57.72 45.51
N GLU A 484 20.27 57.22 46.73
CA GLU A 484 19.67 57.79 47.93
C GLU A 484 20.08 59.26 48.13
N LEU A 485 21.37 59.58 47.95
CA LEU A 485 21.88 60.96 48.05
C LEU A 485 21.36 61.86 46.93
N GLU A 486 21.33 61.37 45.69
CA GLU A 486 20.76 62.09 44.54
C GLU A 486 19.27 62.38 44.74
N GLN A 487 18.52 61.44 45.34
CA GLN A 487 17.12 61.64 45.74
C GLN A 487 16.97 62.70 46.84
N VAL A 488 17.81 62.65 47.88
CA VAL A 488 17.76 63.60 49.00
C VAL A 488 18.18 65.01 48.60
N LEU A 489 19.15 65.13 47.69
CA LEU A 489 19.68 66.41 47.20
C LEU A 489 18.87 67.00 46.04
N GLY A 490 17.84 66.29 45.54
CA GLY A 490 16.95 66.79 44.48
C GLY A 490 17.58 66.92 43.10
N ILE A 491 18.77 66.33 42.89
CA ILE A 491 19.52 66.44 41.63
C ILE A 491 19.02 65.35 40.67
N ARG A 492 17.99 65.66 39.87
CA ARG A 492 17.64 64.84 38.70
C ARG A 492 18.50 65.30 37.51
N LEU A 493 19.57 64.55 37.22
CA LEU A 493 20.21 64.61 35.91
C LEU A 493 19.23 64.01 34.88
N THR A 494 18.74 64.85 33.96
CA THR A 494 18.07 64.43 32.70
C THR A 494 19.06 63.75 31.78
#